data_AF-H5XZX0-F1
#
_entry.id   AF-H5XZX0-F1
#
_cell.length_a   1.000
_cell.length_b   1.000
_cell.length_c   1.000
_cell.angle_alpha   90.00
_cell.angle_beta   90.00
_cell.angle_gamma   90.00
#
_symmetry.space_group_name_H-M   'P 1'
#
loop_
_entity.id
_entity.type
_entity.pdbx_description
1 polymer ?
#
loop_
_entity_poly.entity_id
_entity_poly.type
_entity_poly.pdbx_seq_one_letter_code
_entity_poly.pdbx_strand_id
1 'polypeptide(L)'
;MARPQKEGLDYFSLDVDMDQDDKVLLIEAKHKITGFAILLKLLMKVYKEGYFYKWSEREQLLFSSRVNVDIDIVTDVVNDCLKWDLFNSLLYEKYQILTSGGIQRRYIEAVKRRKEVTLIREYLVIDPPLDKDDFKIHLINVNKNPLNADINPADSEIKDTEIPKVKESKVKENKANNSFARFWDAYPKKKSKGQAEKAFTKLKVDEQFMGVILAAIKRAKKSADWQKENGRFIPYPSTWLNAKGWEDEQPKDPGDKPPEPPKPGKYDNFYL
;
A
#
# COMPACT_ATOMS: atom_id res chain seq x y z
N MET A 1 -10.46 22.19 -34.72
CA MET A 1 -10.98 21.67 -33.43
C MET A 1 -9.86 20.95 -32.72
N ALA A 2 -9.57 21.28 -31.46
CA ALA A 2 -8.58 20.53 -30.67
C ALA A 2 -9.11 19.11 -30.47
N ARG A 3 -8.32 18.11 -30.85
CA ARG A 3 -8.67 16.70 -30.65
C ARG A 3 -8.75 16.44 -29.14
N PRO A 4 -9.82 15.80 -28.61
CA PRO A 4 -9.86 15.39 -27.21
C PRO A 4 -8.58 14.61 -26.88
N GLN A 5 -7.91 14.98 -25.79
CA GLN A 5 -6.68 14.31 -25.39
C GLN A 5 -7.03 12.89 -24.95
N LYS A 6 -6.49 11.88 -25.65
CA LYS A 6 -6.71 10.48 -25.29
C LYS A 6 -6.12 10.22 -23.90
N GLU A 7 -6.90 9.63 -22.99
CA GLU A 7 -6.40 9.24 -21.67
C GLU A 7 -5.37 8.10 -21.80
N GLY A 8 -5.70 7.00 -22.46
CA GLY A 8 -4.80 5.87 -22.62
C GLY A 8 -3.72 5.99 -23.70
N LEU A 9 -2.95 4.92 -23.86
CA LEU A 9 -1.82 4.78 -24.77
C LEU A 9 -2.21 4.03 -26.05
N ASP A 10 -1.64 4.43 -27.19
CA ASP A 10 -1.79 3.70 -28.47
C ASP A 10 -0.82 2.52 -28.57
N TYR A 11 0.26 2.53 -27.79
CA TYR A 11 1.23 1.45 -27.62
C TYR A 11 1.77 1.48 -26.19
N PHE A 12 2.21 0.34 -25.65
CA PHE A 12 2.85 0.28 -24.34
C PHE A 12 4.11 -0.59 -24.39
N SER A 13 5.09 -0.27 -23.55
CA SER A 13 6.31 -1.06 -23.43
C SER A 13 6.04 -2.32 -22.61
N LEU A 14 6.48 -3.45 -23.14
CA LEU A 14 6.47 -4.74 -22.47
C LEU A 14 7.92 -5.18 -22.29
N ASP A 15 8.30 -5.51 -21.06
CA ASP A 15 9.64 -6.01 -20.77
C ASP A 15 9.79 -7.41 -21.41
N VAL A 16 10.92 -7.63 -22.08
CA VAL A 16 11.18 -8.87 -22.83
C VAL A 16 11.34 -10.10 -21.94
N ASP A 17 11.61 -9.86 -20.66
CA ASP A 17 11.77 -10.81 -19.56
C ASP A 17 10.58 -10.76 -18.58
N MET A 18 9.42 -10.24 -19.00
CA MET A 18 8.21 -10.22 -18.15
C MET A 18 7.82 -11.62 -17.65
N ASP A 19 8.06 -12.64 -18.47
CA ASP A 19 7.81 -14.04 -18.14
C ASP A 19 8.75 -14.57 -17.05
N GLN A 20 9.82 -13.85 -16.70
CA GLN A 20 10.74 -14.21 -15.61
C GLN A 20 10.32 -13.63 -14.25
N ASP A 21 9.32 -12.74 -14.19
CA ASP A 21 8.77 -12.25 -12.92
C ASP A 21 8.05 -13.40 -12.19
N ASP A 22 8.47 -13.70 -10.96
CA ASP A 22 7.91 -14.79 -10.14
C ASP A 22 6.37 -14.78 -10.08
N LYS A 23 5.74 -13.59 -10.07
CA LYS A 23 4.28 -13.49 -10.02
C LYS A 23 3.65 -13.86 -11.34
N VAL A 24 4.27 -13.51 -12.46
CA VAL A 24 3.83 -13.90 -13.81
C VAL A 24 4.00 -15.41 -13.98
N LEU A 25 5.13 -15.97 -13.53
CA LEU A 25 5.37 -17.42 -13.50
C LEU A 25 4.31 -18.16 -12.67
N LEU A 26 3.87 -17.62 -11.54
CA LEU A 26 2.78 -18.21 -10.74
C LEU A 26 1.45 -18.26 -11.51
N ILE A 27 1.14 -17.23 -12.30
CA ILE A 27 -0.05 -17.23 -13.16
C ILE A 27 0.09 -18.30 -14.24
N GLU A 28 1.22 -18.34 -14.95
CA GLU A 28 1.45 -19.32 -16.00
C GLU A 28 1.50 -20.77 -15.47
N ALA A 29 2.08 -20.99 -14.28
CA ALA A 29 2.11 -22.31 -13.66
C ALA A 29 0.70 -22.87 -13.44
N LYS A 30 -0.23 -22.02 -12.98
CA LYS A 30 -1.62 -22.38 -12.66
C LYS A 30 -2.52 -22.43 -13.90
N HIS A 31 -2.41 -21.43 -14.77
CA HIS A 31 -3.36 -21.18 -15.89
C HIS A 31 -2.76 -21.46 -17.27
N LYS A 32 -1.51 -21.92 -17.31
CA LYS A 32 -0.73 -22.17 -18.54
C LYS A 32 -0.63 -20.91 -19.39
N ILE A 33 -0.36 -21.11 -20.68
CA ILE A 33 -0.24 -20.03 -21.66
C ILE A 33 -1.51 -19.16 -21.74
N THR A 34 -2.68 -19.74 -21.46
CA THR A 34 -3.95 -19.01 -21.44
C THR A 34 -3.95 -17.92 -20.36
N GLY A 35 -3.44 -18.21 -19.16
CA GLY A 35 -3.32 -17.22 -18.09
C GLY A 35 -2.36 -16.09 -18.45
N PHE A 36 -1.21 -16.41 -19.04
CA PHE A 36 -0.26 -15.42 -19.53
C PHE A 36 -0.89 -14.51 -20.60
N ALA A 37 -1.59 -15.10 -21.58
CA ALA A 37 -2.27 -14.35 -22.62
C ALA A 37 -3.38 -13.43 -22.06
N ILE A 38 -4.15 -13.90 -21.07
CA ILE A 38 -5.17 -13.09 -20.38
C ILE A 38 -4.50 -11.91 -19.64
N LEU A 39 -3.44 -12.16 -18.87
CA LEU A 39 -2.68 -11.11 -18.18
C LEU A 39 -2.19 -10.05 -19.17
N LEU A 40 -1.60 -10.48 -20.28
CA LEU A 40 -1.12 -9.56 -21.32
C LEU A 40 -2.27 -8.74 -21.93
N LYS A 41 -3.42 -9.36 -22.23
CA LYS A 41 -4.62 -8.68 -22.73
C LYS A 41 -5.21 -7.71 -21.70
N LEU A 42 -5.13 -8.02 -20.41
CA LEU A 42 -5.54 -7.12 -19.34
C LEU A 42 -4.61 -5.90 -19.27
N LEU A 43 -3.29 -6.10 -19.34
CA LEU A 43 -2.33 -4.99 -19.40
C LEU A 43 -2.58 -4.10 -20.62
N MET A 44 -2.80 -4.68 -21.80
CA MET A 44 -3.20 -3.94 -23.00
C MET A 44 -4.45 -3.07 -22.75
N LYS A 45 -5.47 -3.62 -22.07
CA LYS A 45 -6.68 -2.87 -21.74
C LYS A 45 -6.43 -1.78 -20.72
N VAL A 46 -5.68 -2.05 -19.65
CA VAL A 46 -5.31 -1.04 -18.66
C VAL A 46 -4.60 0.14 -19.31
N TYR A 47 -3.58 -0.10 -20.13
CA TYR A 47 -2.87 0.99 -20.79
C TYR A 47 -3.69 1.70 -21.86
N LYS A 48 -4.61 1.01 -22.54
CA LYS A 48 -5.54 1.63 -23.49
C LYS A 48 -6.53 2.58 -22.84
N GLU A 49 -6.86 2.38 -21.56
CA GLU A 49 -7.74 3.27 -20.79
C GLU A 49 -6.94 4.30 -19.95
N GLY A 50 -5.67 4.03 -19.63
CA GLY A 50 -4.82 4.92 -18.86
C GLY A 50 -3.83 4.15 -17.97
N TYR A 51 -3.99 4.31 -16.67
CA TYR A 51 -3.18 3.62 -15.64
C TYR A 51 -4.00 2.66 -14.76
N PHE A 52 -5.28 2.51 -15.05
CA PHE A 52 -6.18 1.58 -14.41
C PHE A 52 -7.23 1.12 -15.41
N TYR A 53 -7.90 0.01 -15.11
CA TYR A 53 -9.05 -0.44 -15.87
C TYR A 53 -10.21 -0.73 -14.93
N LYS A 54 -11.38 -0.14 -15.19
CA LYS A 54 -12.61 -0.51 -14.47
C LYS A 54 -12.94 -1.98 -14.75
N TRP A 55 -13.34 -2.71 -13.71
CA TRP A 55 -13.53 -4.16 -13.75
C TRP A 55 -14.84 -4.59 -13.08
N SER A 56 -15.94 -3.94 -13.46
CA SER A 56 -17.28 -4.41 -13.05
C SER A 56 -17.72 -5.60 -13.90
N GLU A 57 -18.83 -6.23 -13.52
CA GLU A 57 -19.45 -7.36 -14.25
C GLU A 57 -19.56 -7.09 -15.77
N ARG A 58 -19.95 -5.87 -16.15
CA ARG A 58 -20.02 -5.45 -17.56
C ARG A 58 -18.67 -5.54 -18.26
N GLU A 59 -17.60 -5.04 -17.63
CA GLU A 59 -16.27 -5.08 -18.22
C GLU A 59 -15.70 -6.50 -18.28
N GLN A 60 -16.05 -7.36 -17.32
CA GLN A 60 -15.68 -8.78 -17.31
C GLN A 60 -16.31 -9.51 -18.51
N LEU A 61 -17.63 -9.37 -18.73
CA LEU A 61 -18.35 -9.96 -19.86
C LEU A 61 -17.82 -9.48 -21.22
N LEU A 62 -17.56 -8.17 -21.36
CA LEU A 62 -17.03 -7.60 -22.59
C LEU A 62 -15.58 -8.04 -22.85
N PHE A 63 -14.79 -8.20 -21.78
CA PHE A 63 -13.41 -8.65 -21.90
C PHE A 63 -13.35 -10.12 -22.29
N SER A 64 -14.08 -11.00 -21.59
CA SER A 64 -14.13 -12.44 -21.86
C SER A 64 -14.53 -12.72 -23.31
N SER A 65 -15.60 -12.07 -23.79
CA SER A 65 -16.03 -12.13 -25.19
C SER A 65 -14.94 -11.67 -26.17
N ARG A 66 -14.24 -10.57 -25.88
CA ARG A 66 -13.19 -10.03 -26.77
C ARG A 66 -11.95 -10.92 -26.84
N VAL A 67 -11.56 -11.56 -25.74
CA VAL A 67 -10.42 -12.49 -25.73
C VAL A 67 -10.81 -13.90 -26.15
N ASN A 68 -12.11 -14.16 -26.33
CA ASN A 68 -12.68 -15.47 -26.64
C ASN A 68 -12.29 -16.54 -25.61
N VAL A 69 -12.44 -16.20 -24.33
CA VAL A 69 -12.21 -17.12 -23.21
C VAL A 69 -13.41 -17.06 -22.28
N ASP A 70 -13.76 -18.20 -21.68
CA ASP A 70 -14.83 -18.30 -20.70
C ASP A 70 -14.63 -17.31 -19.52
N ILE A 71 -15.74 -16.73 -19.04
CA ILE A 71 -15.69 -15.71 -18.00
C ILE A 71 -15.16 -16.26 -16.67
N ASP A 72 -15.41 -17.52 -16.35
CA ASP A 72 -14.94 -18.14 -15.12
C ASP A 72 -13.40 -18.25 -15.14
N ILE A 73 -12.83 -18.64 -16.29
CA ILE A 73 -11.36 -18.69 -16.48
C ILE A 73 -10.75 -17.29 -16.35
N VAL A 74 -11.36 -16.27 -16.98
CA VAL A 74 -10.89 -14.88 -16.86
C VAL A 74 -10.95 -14.41 -15.42
N THR A 75 -12.03 -14.72 -14.71
CA THR A 75 -12.25 -14.36 -13.31
C THR A 75 -11.22 -15.02 -12.41
N ASP A 76 -10.94 -16.31 -12.61
CA ASP A 76 -9.94 -17.05 -11.86
C ASP A 76 -8.53 -16.46 -12.05
N VAL A 77 -8.15 -16.12 -13.30
CA VAL A 77 -6.86 -15.48 -13.59
C VAL A 77 -6.77 -14.12 -12.88
N VAL A 78 -7.82 -13.30 -12.92
CA VAL A 78 -7.81 -12.00 -12.23
C VAL A 78 -7.72 -12.17 -10.72
N ASN A 79 -8.45 -13.13 -10.14
CA ASN A 79 -8.38 -13.44 -8.72
C ASN A 79 -6.97 -13.84 -8.30
N ASP A 80 -6.26 -14.64 -9.09
CA ASP A 80 -4.85 -14.95 -8.82
C ASP A 80 -3.93 -13.74 -9.03
N CYS A 81 -4.19 -12.88 -10.02
CA CYS A 81 -3.44 -11.64 -10.18
C CYS A 81 -3.58 -10.71 -8.96
N LEU A 82 -4.75 -10.68 -8.33
CA LEU A 82 -4.99 -9.95 -7.08
C LEU A 82 -4.30 -10.63 -5.89
N LYS A 83 -4.38 -11.97 -5.82
CA LYS A 83 -3.75 -12.78 -4.77
C LYS A 83 -2.23 -12.65 -4.74
N TRP A 84 -1.59 -12.58 -5.91
CA TRP A 84 -0.14 -12.51 -6.06
C TRP A 84 0.39 -11.08 -6.24
N ASP A 85 -0.42 -10.06 -5.95
CA ASP A 85 -0.06 -8.64 -6.02
C ASP A 85 0.46 -8.20 -7.41
N LEU A 86 -0.07 -8.78 -8.50
CA LEU A 86 0.04 -8.24 -9.86
C LEU A 86 -0.92 -7.06 -10.04
N PHE A 87 -2.08 -7.15 -9.41
CA PHE A 87 -3.02 -6.04 -9.24
C PHE A 87 -3.23 -5.72 -7.74
N ASN A 88 -3.51 -4.46 -7.46
CA ASN A 88 -3.75 -3.99 -6.10
C ASN A 88 -5.15 -4.42 -5.63
N SER A 89 -5.20 -5.39 -4.71
CA SER A 89 -6.43 -5.93 -4.13
C SER A 89 -7.30 -4.88 -3.45
N LEU A 90 -6.72 -3.89 -2.76
CA LEU A 90 -7.50 -2.87 -2.04
C LEU A 90 -8.24 -1.93 -2.98
N LEU A 91 -7.59 -1.52 -4.07
CA LEU A 91 -8.23 -0.67 -5.09
C LEU A 91 -9.27 -1.44 -5.87
N TYR A 92 -9.05 -2.74 -6.09
CA TYR A 92 -10.07 -3.61 -6.65
C TYR A 92 -11.29 -3.70 -5.71
N GLU A 93 -11.11 -4.03 -4.44
CA GLU A 93 -12.19 -4.13 -3.46
C GLU A 93 -12.97 -2.81 -3.32
N LYS A 94 -12.26 -1.67 -3.22
CA LYS A 94 -12.87 -0.38 -2.95
C LYS A 94 -13.49 0.29 -4.18
N TYR A 95 -12.87 0.13 -5.35
CA TYR A 95 -13.23 0.90 -6.56
C TYR A 95 -13.54 0.03 -7.78
N GLN A 96 -13.40 -1.29 -7.67
CA GLN A 96 -13.57 -2.24 -8.77
C GLN A 96 -12.68 -1.88 -9.97
N ILE A 97 -11.39 -1.64 -9.71
CA ILE A 97 -10.39 -1.33 -10.74
C ILE A 97 -9.19 -2.28 -10.67
N LEU A 98 -8.59 -2.56 -11.83
CA LEU A 98 -7.31 -3.23 -11.97
C LEU A 98 -6.22 -2.19 -12.19
N THR A 99 -5.26 -2.12 -11.26
CA THR A 99 -4.07 -1.27 -11.35
C THR A 99 -2.98 -1.81 -10.43
N SER A 100 -1.75 -1.34 -10.58
CA SER A 100 -0.64 -1.64 -9.68
C SER A 100 0.41 -0.54 -9.73
N GLY A 101 1.34 -0.53 -8.76
CA GLY A 101 2.41 0.46 -8.77
C GLY A 101 3.33 0.34 -10.00
N GLY A 102 3.54 -0.88 -10.51
CA GLY A 102 4.31 -1.11 -11.74
C GLY A 102 3.60 -0.56 -12.98
N ILE A 103 2.28 -0.77 -13.08
CA ILE A 103 1.45 -0.19 -14.14
C ILE A 103 1.51 1.34 -14.11
N GLN A 104 1.30 1.93 -12.94
CA GLN A 104 1.26 3.39 -12.79
C GLN A 104 2.59 4.04 -13.15
N ARG A 105 3.72 3.47 -12.70
CA ARG A 105 5.06 3.96 -13.07
C ARG A 105 5.28 3.92 -14.58
N ARG A 106 4.97 2.80 -15.23
CA ARG A 106 5.13 2.64 -16.69
C ARG A 106 4.22 3.57 -17.47
N TYR A 107 2.96 3.73 -17.05
CA TYR A 107 2.04 4.69 -17.66
C TYR A 107 2.55 6.12 -17.55
N ILE A 108 2.92 6.55 -16.33
CA ILE A 108 3.43 7.91 -16.08
C ILE A 108 4.66 8.17 -16.95
N GLU A 109 5.60 7.23 -17.01
CA GLU A 109 6.78 7.34 -17.89
C GLU A 109 6.39 7.54 -19.36
N ALA A 110 5.44 6.75 -19.86
CA ALA A 110 4.98 6.83 -21.24
C ALA A 110 4.30 8.17 -21.57
N VAL A 111 3.59 8.78 -20.60
CA VAL A 111 2.88 10.04 -20.81
C VAL A 111 3.70 11.30 -20.51
N LYS A 112 4.94 11.19 -20.01
CA LYS A 112 5.81 12.35 -19.74
C LYS A 112 6.02 13.29 -20.93
N ARG A 113 5.87 12.79 -22.15
CA ARG A 113 6.01 13.57 -23.39
C ARG A 113 4.74 14.36 -23.76
N ARG A 114 3.64 14.16 -23.02
CA ARG A 114 2.40 14.94 -23.17
C ARG A 114 2.55 16.25 -22.41
N LYS A 115 1.70 17.24 -22.70
CA LYS A 115 1.68 18.52 -21.96
C LYS A 115 1.12 18.36 -20.55
N GLU A 116 0.13 17.48 -20.39
CA GLU A 116 -0.54 17.27 -19.12
C GLU A 116 -1.17 15.88 -19.01
N VAL A 117 -1.42 15.46 -17.78
CA VAL A 117 -2.17 14.25 -17.45
C VAL A 117 -3.06 14.48 -16.23
N THR A 118 -4.24 13.86 -16.23
CA THR A 118 -5.12 13.83 -15.06
C THR A 118 -5.01 12.48 -14.37
N LEU A 119 -4.80 12.50 -13.06
CA LEU A 119 -4.71 11.32 -12.20
C LEU A 119 -5.69 11.44 -11.03
N ILE A 120 -6.31 10.32 -10.66
CA ILE A 120 -7.26 10.23 -9.56
C ILE A 120 -6.48 9.83 -8.32
N ARG A 121 -6.45 10.70 -7.30
CA ARG A 121 -5.64 10.53 -6.10
C ARG A 121 -5.88 9.21 -5.42
N GLU A 122 -7.14 8.82 -5.29
CA GLU A 122 -7.54 7.60 -4.60
C GLU A 122 -7.19 6.33 -5.36
N TYR A 123 -6.85 6.42 -6.65
CA TYR A 123 -6.44 5.28 -7.47
C TYR A 123 -4.92 5.10 -7.49
N LEU A 124 -4.15 6.03 -6.93
CA LEU A 124 -2.69 5.94 -6.92
C LEU A 124 -2.20 4.98 -5.84
N VAL A 125 -1.35 4.04 -6.26
CA VAL A 125 -0.58 3.12 -5.40
C VAL A 125 0.80 3.71 -5.11
N ILE A 126 1.32 4.54 -6.01
CA ILE A 126 2.62 5.20 -5.89
C ILE A 126 2.45 6.65 -5.47
N ASP A 127 3.54 7.23 -4.96
CA ASP A 127 3.58 8.66 -4.70
C ASP A 127 3.38 9.44 -6.00
N PRO A 128 2.57 10.53 -5.99
CA PRO A 128 2.37 11.35 -7.18
C PRO A 128 3.71 11.91 -7.67
N PRO A 129 3.97 11.90 -8.98
CA PRO A 129 5.14 12.55 -9.52
C PRO A 129 5.05 14.06 -9.29
N LEU A 130 6.21 14.71 -9.08
CA LEU A 130 6.28 16.16 -8.98
C LEU A 130 6.10 16.79 -10.37
N ASP A 131 5.42 17.94 -10.40
CA ASP A 131 5.32 18.76 -11.59
C ASP A 131 6.71 19.12 -12.14
N LYS A 132 6.81 19.16 -13.46
CA LYS A 132 7.98 19.69 -14.18
C LYS A 132 7.49 20.72 -15.19
N ASP A 133 8.34 21.68 -15.55
CA ASP A 133 7.98 22.82 -16.39
C ASP A 133 7.29 22.42 -17.71
N ASP A 134 7.59 21.24 -18.25
CA ASP A 134 7.03 20.72 -19.52
C ASP A 134 5.91 19.67 -19.36
N PHE A 135 5.57 19.25 -18.13
CA PHE A 135 4.60 18.19 -17.86
C PHE A 135 3.77 18.47 -16.59
N LYS A 136 2.50 18.83 -16.78
CA LYS A 136 1.56 19.17 -15.71
C LYS A 136 0.76 17.95 -15.23
N ILE A 137 0.64 17.77 -13.92
CA ILE A 137 -0.13 16.67 -13.34
C ILE A 137 -1.34 17.23 -12.58
N HIS A 138 -2.54 16.94 -13.10
CA HIS A 138 -3.79 17.31 -12.46
C HIS A 138 -4.27 16.19 -11.54
N LEU A 139 -4.26 16.42 -10.22
CA LEU A 139 -4.71 15.44 -9.23
C LEU A 139 -6.15 15.71 -8.77
N ILE A 140 -7.09 14.88 -9.24
CA ILE A 140 -8.51 14.96 -8.90
C ILE A 140 -8.93 13.89 -7.88
N ASN A 141 -10.05 14.13 -7.20
CA ASN A 141 -10.63 13.17 -6.25
C ASN A 141 -11.81 12.44 -6.88
N VAL A 142 -12.08 11.20 -6.49
CA VAL A 142 -13.20 10.38 -7.01
C VAL A 142 -14.57 11.07 -6.88
N ASN A 143 -14.77 11.89 -5.83
CA ASN A 143 -16.02 12.63 -5.61
C ASN A 143 -16.13 13.95 -6.39
N LYS A 144 -15.07 14.35 -7.12
CA LYS A 144 -15.03 15.55 -7.96
C LYS A 144 -14.73 15.18 -9.40
N ASN A 145 -15.44 14.20 -9.95
CA ASN A 145 -15.54 14.09 -11.41
C ASN A 145 -16.72 14.96 -11.88
N PRO A 146 -16.48 16.09 -12.56
CA PRO A 146 -17.47 16.63 -13.47
C PRO A 146 -17.40 15.81 -14.75
N LEU A 147 -18.38 14.93 -14.98
CA LEU A 147 -18.65 14.46 -16.33
C LEU A 147 -19.65 15.43 -16.97
N ASN A 148 -19.13 16.23 -17.90
CA ASN A 148 -19.78 16.91 -19.03
C ASN A 148 -21.06 17.74 -18.80
N ALA A 149 -20.95 19.06 -19.00
CA ALA A 149 -21.57 19.80 -20.11
C ALA A 149 -21.34 21.30 -19.91
N ASP A 150 -21.24 22.01 -21.04
CA ASP A 150 -21.10 23.46 -21.24
C ASP A 150 -21.39 24.41 -20.07
N ILE A 151 -20.54 25.43 -19.94
CA ILE A 151 -20.89 26.87 -20.08
C ILE A 151 -19.68 27.70 -19.62
N ASN A 152 -19.12 28.48 -20.56
CA ASN A 152 -18.28 29.65 -20.30
C ASN A 152 -19.03 30.61 -19.35
N PRO A 153 -18.37 31.35 -18.44
CA PRO A 153 -17.76 32.60 -18.89
C PRO A 153 -16.51 33.10 -18.13
N ALA A 154 -15.70 33.83 -18.89
CA ALA A 154 -15.07 35.11 -18.61
C ALA A 154 -14.45 35.42 -17.23
N ASP A 155 -13.18 35.80 -17.31
CA ASP A 155 -12.50 36.93 -16.66
C ASP A 155 -12.52 37.05 -15.13
N SER A 156 -11.34 36.89 -14.53
CA SER A 156 -10.85 37.86 -13.55
C SER A 156 -9.34 37.76 -13.41
N GLU A 157 -8.68 38.82 -13.87
CA GLU A 157 -7.33 39.25 -13.50
C GLU A 157 -7.19 39.37 -11.98
N ILE A 158 -5.96 39.20 -11.47
CA ILE A 158 -5.24 39.96 -10.41
C ILE A 158 -3.93 39.17 -10.19
N LYS A 159 -2.82 39.56 -10.83
CA LYS A 159 -1.82 40.58 -10.46
C LYS A 159 -0.94 40.21 -9.24
N ASP A 160 0.36 40.29 -9.52
CA ASP A 160 1.51 40.00 -8.69
C ASP A 160 1.53 40.74 -7.36
N THR A 161 2.06 40.08 -6.33
CA THR A 161 2.98 40.76 -5.40
C THR A 161 4.01 39.78 -4.85
N GLU A 162 5.27 40.06 -5.18
CA GLU A 162 6.49 39.47 -4.64
C GLU A 162 6.59 39.63 -3.12
N ILE A 163 7.07 38.63 -2.37
CA ILE A 163 8.03 38.84 -1.26
C ILE A 163 8.86 37.55 -1.00
N PRO A 164 9.95 37.53 -0.20
CA PRO A 164 11.25 37.00 -0.61
C PRO A 164 11.64 35.71 0.14
N LYS A 165 12.77 35.17 -0.29
CA LYS A 165 13.65 34.19 0.36
C LYS A 165 13.72 34.34 1.90
N VAL A 166 13.62 33.21 2.64
CA VAL A 166 14.46 32.77 3.79
C VAL A 166 13.68 32.04 4.92
N LYS A 167 14.13 30.80 5.18
CA LYS A 167 14.16 29.99 6.43
C LYS A 167 12.89 29.33 7.01
N GLU A 168 13.03 28.01 7.13
CA GLU A 168 12.59 27.10 8.18
C GLU A 168 11.82 27.72 9.37
N SER A 169 10.59 27.25 9.59
CA SER A 169 10.18 26.77 10.92
C SER A 169 8.80 26.11 10.90
N LYS A 170 8.70 25.05 11.72
CA LYS A 170 7.50 24.43 12.29
C LYS A 170 6.33 25.41 12.55
N VAL A 171 5.11 25.07 12.10
CA VAL A 171 3.83 25.17 12.85
C VAL A 171 2.85 24.17 12.19
N LYS A 172 2.39 23.05 12.79
CA LYS A 172 1.37 22.87 13.86
C LYS A 172 -0.06 23.31 13.48
N GLU A 173 -0.83 22.40 12.88
CA GLU A 173 -2.27 22.10 13.14
C GLU A 173 -2.64 20.98 12.14
N ASN A 174 -2.83 19.72 12.55
CA ASN A 174 -3.93 19.27 13.41
C ASN A 174 -3.41 18.34 14.52
N LYS A 175 -3.38 18.87 15.75
CA LYS A 175 -3.14 18.11 16.98
C LYS A 175 -4.46 17.86 17.71
N ALA A 176 -5.36 17.13 17.05
CA ALA A 176 -6.48 16.41 17.64
C ALA A 176 -6.84 15.29 16.65
N ASN A 177 -6.86 14.03 17.11
CA ASN A 177 -7.34 12.83 16.40
C ASN A 177 -6.40 12.05 15.47
N ASN A 178 -5.07 12.15 15.58
CA ASN A 178 -4.22 11.10 14.99
C ASN A 178 -3.84 10.05 16.04
N SER A 179 -4.82 9.25 16.47
CA SER A 179 -4.65 8.13 17.42
C SER A 179 -3.60 7.14 16.93
N PHE A 180 -3.50 6.94 15.62
CA PHE A 180 -2.46 6.11 15.01
C PHE A 180 -1.06 6.72 15.19
N ALA A 181 -0.89 8.04 15.05
CA ALA A 181 0.41 8.67 15.30
C ALA A 181 0.91 8.48 16.74
N ARG A 182 0.00 8.51 17.72
CA ARG A 182 0.32 8.26 19.15
C ARG A 182 0.75 6.81 19.38
N PHE A 183 0.01 5.85 18.82
CA PHE A 183 0.38 4.44 18.82
C PHE A 183 1.74 4.23 18.13
N TRP A 184 1.90 4.82 16.94
CA TRP A 184 3.07 4.66 16.11
C TRP A 184 4.30 5.16 16.84
N ASP A 185 4.25 6.33 17.48
CA ASP A 185 5.35 6.90 18.26
C ASP A 185 5.72 6.05 19.49
N ALA A 186 4.72 5.49 20.19
CA ALA A 186 4.95 4.66 21.36
C ALA A 186 5.62 3.31 21.05
N TYR A 187 5.41 2.73 19.87
CA TYR A 187 5.88 1.38 19.55
C TYR A 187 7.40 1.33 19.22
N PRO A 188 8.23 0.48 19.86
CA PRO A 188 9.70 0.54 19.69
C PRO A 188 10.18 0.08 18.30
N LYS A 189 9.50 -0.87 17.66
CA LYS A 189 9.88 -1.40 16.33
C LYS A 189 9.05 -0.76 15.21
N LYS A 190 9.66 0.16 14.44
CA LYS A 190 8.99 0.91 13.36
C LYS A 190 9.08 0.20 12.01
N LYS A 191 8.36 -0.91 11.83
CA LYS A 191 8.32 -1.66 10.57
C LYS A 191 6.88 -1.80 10.06
N SER A 192 6.72 -1.87 8.74
CA SER A 192 5.44 -2.08 8.06
C SER A 192 4.34 -1.10 8.49
N LYS A 193 4.64 0.22 8.49
CA LYS A 193 3.72 1.29 8.96
C LYS A 193 2.32 1.20 8.34
N GLY A 194 2.21 0.95 7.03
CA GLY A 194 0.93 0.80 6.36
C GLY A 194 0.12 -0.42 6.82
N GLN A 195 0.77 -1.54 7.17
CA GLN A 195 0.07 -2.69 7.75
C GLN A 195 -0.37 -2.40 9.19
N ALA A 196 0.46 -1.69 9.95
CA ALA A 196 0.15 -1.28 11.31
C ALA A 196 -1.05 -0.32 11.34
N GLU A 197 -1.11 0.63 10.40
CA GLU A 197 -2.20 1.59 10.27
C GLU A 197 -3.52 0.90 9.90
N LYS A 198 -3.47 -0.09 9.01
CA LYS A 198 -4.62 -0.93 8.67
C LYS A 198 -5.12 -1.77 9.85
N ALA A 199 -4.20 -2.42 10.58
CA ALA A 199 -4.56 -3.16 11.78
C ALA A 199 -5.15 -2.24 12.86
N PHE A 200 -4.59 -1.04 13.01
CA PHE A 200 -5.04 -0.04 13.99
C PHE A 200 -6.41 0.55 13.64
N THR A 201 -6.65 0.86 12.37
CA THR A 201 -7.95 1.40 11.89
C THR A 201 -9.07 0.36 11.96
N LYS A 202 -8.77 -0.93 11.77
CA LYS A 202 -9.74 -2.03 11.92
C LYS A 202 -10.28 -2.17 13.35
N LEU A 203 -9.49 -1.77 14.34
CA LEU A 203 -9.83 -1.86 15.77
C LEU A 203 -10.77 -0.75 16.26
N LYS A 204 -11.12 0.23 15.40
CA LYS A 204 -12.01 1.36 15.73
C LYS A 204 -11.65 1.98 17.09
N VAL A 205 -10.37 2.32 17.28
CA VAL A 205 -9.81 2.73 18.57
C VAL A 205 -10.35 4.09 19.00
N ASP A 206 -11.13 4.10 20.09
CA ASP A 206 -11.55 5.31 20.80
C ASP A 206 -10.49 5.77 21.83
N GLU A 207 -10.70 6.93 22.48
CA GLU A 207 -9.69 7.51 23.39
C GLU A 207 -9.45 6.62 24.64
N GLN A 208 -10.46 5.91 25.13
CA GLN A 208 -10.32 4.98 26.25
C GLN A 208 -9.51 3.75 25.85
N PHE A 209 -9.81 3.14 24.70
CA PHE A 209 -9.10 1.98 24.19
C PHE A 209 -7.66 2.33 23.78
N MET A 210 -7.43 3.57 23.30
CA MET A 210 -6.08 4.09 23.09
C MET A 210 -5.26 4.11 24.39
N GLY A 211 -5.88 4.48 25.52
CA GLY A 211 -5.26 4.40 26.84
C GLY A 211 -4.80 2.98 27.20
N VAL A 212 -5.64 1.98 26.92
CA VAL A 212 -5.34 0.55 27.15
C VAL A 212 -4.15 0.10 26.31
N ILE A 213 -4.15 0.41 25.01
CA ILE A 213 -3.07 0.05 24.09
C ILE A 213 -1.73 0.68 24.51
N LEU A 214 -1.72 1.97 24.87
CA LEU A 214 -0.49 2.65 25.29
C LEU A 214 0.03 2.10 26.63
N ALA A 215 -0.85 1.78 27.57
CA ALA A 215 -0.47 1.15 28.83
C ALA A 215 0.11 -0.25 28.60
N ALA A 216 -0.47 -1.03 27.68
CA ALA A 216 0.06 -2.34 27.29
C ALA A 216 1.45 -2.24 26.66
N ILE A 217 1.69 -1.29 25.75
CA ILE A 217 3.02 -1.06 25.16
C ILE A 217 4.04 -0.66 26.24
N LYS A 218 3.67 0.20 27.19
CA LYS A 218 4.54 0.58 28.32
C LYS A 218 4.91 -0.62 29.20
N ARG A 219 3.95 -1.54 29.42
CA ARG A 219 4.17 -2.79 30.16
C ARG A 219 5.06 -3.76 29.36
N ALA A 220 4.75 -3.98 28.09
CA ALA A 220 5.51 -4.87 27.21
C ALA A 220 6.98 -4.42 27.07
N LYS A 221 7.26 -3.11 26.99
CA LYS A 221 8.66 -2.60 27.01
C LYS A 221 9.46 -2.96 28.27
N LYS A 222 8.78 -3.28 29.38
CA LYS A 222 9.41 -3.70 30.64
C LYS A 222 9.53 -5.22 30.76
N SER A 223 8.97 -6.00 29.83
CA SER A 223 9.05 -7.47 29.90
C SER A 223 10.46 -7.95 29.53
N ALA A 224 10.86 -9.08 30.12
CA ALA A 224 12.14 -9.71 29.81
C ALA A 224 12.27 -10.02 28.31
N ASP A 225 11.19 -10.46 27.65
CA ASP A 225 11.20 -10.83 26.24
C ASP A 225 11.48 -9.67 25.29
N TRP A 226 10.94 -8.48 25.58
CA TRP A 226 11.19 -7.29 24.75
C TRP A 226 12.54 -6.64 25.03
N GLN A 227 13.15 -6.92 26.19
CA GLN A 227 14.50 -6.47 26.54
C GLN A 227 15.59 -7.45 26.12
N LYS A 228 15.24 -8.74 25.96
CA LYS A 228 16.16 -9.81 25.56
C LYS A 228 16.71 -9.56 24.15
N GLU A 229 18.01 -9.79 24.00
CA GLU A 229 18.72 -9.71 22.71
C GLU A 229 18.44 -8.41 21.93
N ASN A 230 18.51 -7.24 22.61
CA ASN A 230 18.24 -5.92 22.01
C ASN A 230 16.87 -5.81 21.30
N GLY A 231 15.83 -6.47 21.83
CA GLY A 231 14.48 -6.38 21.28
C GLY A 231 14.26 -7.24 20.03
N ARG A 232 15.06 -8.31 19.87
CA ARG A 232 14.89 -9.30 18.79
C ARG A 232 13.48 -9.87 18.74
N PHE A 233 12.87 -10.11 19.90
CA PHE A 233 11.54 -10.72 20.04
C PHE A 233 10.38 -9.71 20.06
N ILE A 234 10.64 -8.42 19.78
CA ILE A 234 9.56 -7.44 19.62
C ILE A 234 8.80 -7.77 18.32
N PRO A 235 7.49 -8.08 18.38
CA PRO A 235 6.69 -8.35 17.20
C PRO A 235 6.56 -7.10 16.31
N TYR A 236 6.16 -7.26 15.05
CA TYR A 236 5.81 -6.10 14.24
C TYR A 236 4.50 -5.48 14.75
N PRO A 237 4.33 -4.14 14.62
CA PRO A 237 3.16 -3.45 15.16
C PRO A 237 1.83 -4.01 14.62
N SER A 238 1.76 -4.38 13.34
CA SER A 238 0.57 -5.02 12.75
C SER A 238 0.28 -6.39 13.35
N THR A 239 1.32 -7.22 13.54
CA THR A 239 1.20 -8.55 14.16
C THR A 239 0.71 -8.44 15.59
N TRP A 240 1.27 -7.52 16.38
CA TRP A 240 0.87 -7.28 17.76
C TRP A 240 -0.56 -6.75 17.87
N LEU A 241 -0.98 -5.85 16.97
CA LEU A 241 -2.36 -5.34 16.92
C LEU A 241 -3.37 -6.43 16.53
N ASN A 242 -3.04 -7.27 15.53
CA ASN A 242 -3.93 -8.34 15.08
C ASN A 242 -4.05 -9.48 16.10
N ALA A 243 -2.98 -9.75 16.85
CA ALA A 243 -2.97 -10.74 17.93
C ALA A 243 -3.63 -10.24 19.23
N LYS A 244 -4.17 -9.00 19.23
CA LYS A 244 -4.69 -8.34 20.42
C LYS A 244 -3.70 -8.29 21.58
N GLY A 245 -2.44 -7.96 21.31
CA GLY A 245 -1.37 -8.01 22.32
C GLY A 245 -1.51 -7.07 23.52
N TRP A 246 -2.60 -6.27 23.60
CA TRP A 246 -2.99 -5.58 24.83
C TRP A 246 -3.70 -6.48 25.86
N GLU A 247 -4.19 -7.64 25.43
CA GLU A 247 -4.82 -8.70 26.24
C GLU A 247 -3.81 -9.74 26.75
N ASP A 248 -2.55 -9.71 26.27
CA ASP A 248 -1.51 -10.66 26.68
C ASP A 248 -1.36 -10.68 28.21
N GLU A 249 -1.47 -11.87 28.79
CA GLU A 249 -1.30 -12.10 30.23
C GLU A 249 0.12 -11.72 30.66
N GLN A 250 0.25 -11.21 31.89
CA GLN A 250 1.56 -10.94 32.44
C GLN A 250 2.35 -12.26 32.51
N PRO A 251 3.64 -12.25 32.12
CA PRO A 251 4.53 -13.26 32.64
C PRO A 251 4.45 -13.16 34.17
N LYS A 252 3.98 -14.22 34.83
CA LYS A 252 4.15 -14.34 36.28
C LYS A 252 5.63 -14.14 36.55
N ASP A 253 5.91 -13.25 37.50
CA ASP A 253 7.25 -12.90 37.94
C ASP A 253 8.12 -14.18 38.02
N PRO A 254 9.31 -14.24 37.39
CA PRO A 254 10.24 -15.34 37.58
C PRO A 254 10.84 -15.27 39.00
N GLY A 255 9.99 -15.45 40.01
CA GLY A 255 10.33 -15.52 41.43
C GLY A 255 10.47 -16.95 41.95
N ASP A 256 10.04 -17.97 41.21
CA ASP A 256 10.27 -19.37 41.58
C ASP A 256 11.18 -20.03 40.54
N LYS A 257 12.49 -19.83 40.72
CA LYS A 257 13.46 -20.79 40.20
C LYS A 257 13.37 -22.06 41.06
N PRO A 258 13.18 -23.26 40.49
CA PRO A 258 13.53 -24.50 41.17
C PRO A 258 15.00 -24.40 41.61
N PRO A 259 15.37 -24.87 42.82
CA PRO A 259 16.73 -24.75 43.31
C PRO A 259 17.71 -25.40 42.34
N GLU A 260 18.77 -24.65 41.98
CA GLU A 260 19.86 -25.15 41.14
C GLU A 260 20.43 -26.45 41.75
N PRO A 261 20.71 -27.49 40.94
CA PRO A 261 21.44 -28.64 41.43
C PRO A 261 22.83 -28.19 41.93
N PRO A 262 23.33 -28.77 43.03
CA PRO A 262 24.58 -28.33 43.64
C PRO A 262 25.73 -28.43 42.64
N LYS A 263 26.53 -27.36 42.57
CA LYS A 263 27.70 -27.26 41.70
C LYS A 263 28.64 -28.44 41.99
N PRO A 264 29.23 -29.08 40.95
CA PRO A 264 30.23 -30.11 41.16
C PRO A 264 31.39 -29.52 41.96
N GLY A 265 31.66 -30.14 43.12
CA GLY A 265 32.74 -29.75 44.01
C GLY A 265 34.07 -29.75 43.28
N LYS A 266 34.96 -28.82 43.67
CA LYS A 266 36.35 -28.86 43.28
C LYS A 266 36.90 -30.24 43.66
N TYR A 267 37.32 -31.02 42.68
CA TYR A 267 38.20 -32.15 42.93
C TYR A 267 39.56 -31.55 43.28
N ASP A 268 39.95 -31.68 44.54
CA ASP A 268 41.35 -31.56 44.95
C ASP A 268 42.12 -32.65 44.21
N ASN A 269 42.99 -32.23 43.29
CA ASN A 269 44.05 -33.09 42.77
C ASN A 269 45.06 -33.33 43.90
N PHE A 270 44.88 -34.40 44.65
CA PHE A 270 46.01 -35.14 45.18
C PHE A 270 46.64 -35.88 44.01
N TYR A 271 47.90 -35.60 43.69
CA TYR A 271 48.96 -36.60 43.44
C TYR A 271 50.32 -35.89 43.33
N LEU A 272 51.16 -36.19 44.34
CA LEU A 272 52.63 -36.14 44.45
C LEU A 272 53.35 -34.79 44.30
#